data_AF-A0A6A7KDF2-F1
#
_entry.id   AF-A0A6A7KDF2-F1
#
_cell.length_a   1.000
_cell.length_b   1.000
_cell.length_c   1.000
_cell.angle_alpha   90.00
_cell.angle_beta   90.00
_cell.angle_gamma   90.00
#
_symmetry.space_group_name_H-M   'P 1'
#
loop_
_entity.id
_entity.type
_entity.pdbx_description
1 polymer ?
#
loop_
_entity_poly.entity_id
_entity_poly.type
_entity_poly.pdbx_seq_one_letter_code
_entity_poly.pdbx_strand_id
1 'polypeptide(L)'
;MYIKRKTARIIIGIILLSILSINFSVDYAIAQETTPIMGESQASKEQMVQYYTENSDVTYPQEFLDKNIDLEKFVGLIYDEAVVEGVRADVAIAQIIVNTNWLKFDREVSINNNNFGSLKNLDGTYESFNFIQEGIRANIQHLKAHASTEPLNQECVDPEYDLIEPKGLSPNVEDLENEDSEYSNKIINILRQIISTEIKLLTDNMLHEDEDEEDELLLDSTATITNTEVESSDITDKSIVTVDVLNIDGTGYTGNTHTIRSSGTSENGVLYQFW
;
A
#
# COMPACT_ATOMS: atom_id res chain seq x y z
N MET A 1 63.45 -53.23 -23.92
CA MET A 1 62.08 -53.33 -23.34
C MET A 1 61.77 -52.30 -22.24
N TYR A 2 62.76 -51.64 -21.62
CA TYR A 2 62.57 -50.75 -20.46
C TYR A 2 61.92 -49.37 -20.78
N ILE A 3 62.26 -48.76 -21.92
CA ILE A 3 61.88 -47.38 -22.26
C ILE A 3 60.36 -47.20 -22.47
N LYS A 4 59.70 -48.14 -23.18
CA LYS A 4 58.24 -48.07 -23.46
C LYS A 4 57.34 -48.07 -22.21
N ARG A 5 57.82 -48.58 -21.06
CA ARG A 5 57.04 -48.58 -19.79
C ARG A 5 57.14 -47.25 -19.03
N LYS A 6 58.19 -46.45 -19.27
CA LYS A 6 58.39 -45.16 -18.57
C LYS A 6 57.55 -44.05 -19.22
N THR A 7 57.47 -44.03 -20.55
CA THR A 7 56.65 -43.07 -21.31
C THR A 7 55.14 -43.28 -21.06
N ALA A 8 54.67 -44.53 -21.02
CA ALA A 8 53.26 -44.84 -20.73
C ALA A 8 52.79 -44.30 -19.36
N ARG A 9 53.63 -44.38 -18.32
CA ARG A 9 53.31 -43.86 -16.98
C ARG A 9 53.24 -42.33 -16.93
N ILE A 10 54.08 -41.64 -17.69
CA ILE A 10 54.05 -40.17 -17.78
C ILE A 10 52.78 -39.71 -18.52
N ILE A 11 52.40 -40.38 -19.62
CA ILE A 11 51.18 -40.06 -20.38
C ILE A 11 49.92 -40.28 -19.53
N ILE A 12 49.83 -41.39 -18.78
CA ILE A 12 48.71 -41.65 -17.86
C ILE A 12 48.62 -40.60 -16.75
N GLY A 13 49.76 -40.14 -16.22
CA GLY A 13 49.81 -39.06 -15.22
C GLY A 13 49.30 -37.72 -15.76
N ILE A 14 49.63 -37.37 -17.01
CA ILE A 14 49.15 -36.15 -17.67
C ILE A 14 47.64 -36.22 -17.92
N ILE A 15 47.13 -37.36 -18.39
CA ILE A 15 45.69 -37.57 -18.62
C ILE A 15 44.89 -37.47 -17.32
N LEU A 16 45.39 -38.04 -16.22
CA LEU A 16 44.76 -37.92 -14.89
C LEU A 16 44.80 -36.49 -14.34
N LEU A 17 45.84 -35.70 -14.62
CA LEU A 17 45.89 -34.29 -14.21
C LEU A 17 44.90 -33.43 -15.00
N SER A 18 44.65 -33.75 -16.28
CA SER A 18 43.70 -33.00 -17.14
C SER A 18 42.22 -33.25 -16.87
N ILE A 19 41.85 -34.21 -16.02
CA ILE A 19 40.45 -34.55 -15.71
C ILE A 19 39.93 -33.77 -14.48
N LEU A 20 40.82 -33.17 -13.67
CA LEU A 20 40.46 -32.41 -12.47
C LEU A 20 40.29 -30.90 -12.74
N SER A 21 39.54 -30.57 -13.79
CA SER A 21 39.17 -29.18 -14.15
C SER A 21 37.80 -29.12 -14.81
N ILE A 22 36.85 -29.92 -14.32
CA ILE A 22 35.43 -29.73 -14.63
C ILE A 22 34.99 -28.50 -13.84
N ASN A 23 34.93 -27.34 -14.51
CA ASN A 23 34.24 -26.18 -13.97
C ASN A 23 32.76 -26.55 -13.88
N PHE A 24 32.30 -26.90 -12.68
CA PHE A 24 30.90 -27.08 -12.39
C PHE A 24 30.27 -25.69 -12.28
N SER A 25 29.92 -25.11 -13.43
CA SER A 25 29.03 -23.95 -13.47
C SER A 25 27.71 -24.36 -12.85
N VAL A 26 27.51 -24.01 -11.59
CA VAL A 26 26.17 -23.95 -11.02
C VAL A 26 25.55 -22.71 -11.65
N ASP A 27 24.81 -22.93 -12.74
CA ASP A 27 23.87 -21.93 -13.23
C ASP A 27 22.79 -21.80 -12.14
N TYR A 28 23.05 -20.90 -11.18
CA TYR A 28 22.02 -20.41 -10.26
C TYR A 28 21.02 -19.67 -11.13
N ALA A 29 19.96 -20.36 -11.53
CA ALA A 29 18.72 -19.73 -11.91
C ALA A 29 18.25 -18.94 -10.69
N ILE A 30 18.60 -17.64 -10.66
CA ILE A 30 17.96 -16.70 -9.75
C ILE A 30 16.51 -16.69 -10.19
N ALA A 31 15.65 -17.35 -9.40
CA ALA A 31 14.22 -17.15 -9.53
C ALA A 31 13.99 -15.65 -9.32
N GLN A 32 13.53 -14.98 -10.38
CA GLN A 32 13.10 -13.59 -10.27
C GLN A 32 11.95 -13.60 -9.26
N GLU A 33 12.09 -12.86 -8.15
CA GLU A 33 10.94 -12.61 -7.29
C GLU A 33 9.92 -11.86 -8.13
N THR A 34 8.83 -12.53 -8.45
CA THR A 34 7.69 -11.92 -9.13
C THR A 34 6.86 -11.17 -8.11
N THR A 35 6.16 -10.12 -8.57
CA THR A 35 5.33 -9.26 -7.75
C THR A 35 3.87 -9.48 -8.16
N PRO A 36 3.12 -10.41 -7.54
CA PRO A 36 1.73 -10.65 -7.92
C PRO A 36 0.89 -9.38 -7.77
N ILE A 37 -0.04 -9.17 -8.70
CA ILE A 37 -1.04 -8.08 -8.65
C ILE A 37 -2.25 -8.49 -7.79
N MET A 38 -2.60 -9.78 -7.78
CA MET A 38 -3.67 -10.33 -6.95
C MET A 38 -3.16 -10.78 -5.58
N GLY A 39 -4.01 -10.70 -4.56
CA GLY A 39 -3.76 -11.20 -3.21
C GLY A 39 -3.81 -10.12 -2.12
N GLU A 40 -3.39 -10.50 -0.92
CA GLU A 40 -3.32 -9.59 0.24
C GLU A 40 -2.21 -8.55 0.06
N SER A 41 -2.50 -7.30 0.44
CA SER A 41 -1.53 -6.21 0.43
C SER A 41 -0.41 -6.47 1.44
N GLN A 42 0.84 -6.19 1.08
CA GLN A 42 1.99 -6.36 1.99
C GLN A 42 2.23 -5.11 2.84
N ALA A 43 1.85 -3.94 2.35
CA ALA A 43 1.87 -2.68 3.10
C ALA A 43 0.51 -2.33 3.71
N SER A 44 0.53 -1.65 4.86
CA SER A 44 -0.65 -1.08 5.50
C SER A 44 -1.08 0.26 4.87
N LYS A 45 -2.31 0.71 5.17
CA LYS A 45 -2.80 2.02 4.70
C LYS A 45 -1.94 3.17 5.23
N GLU A 46 -1.48 3.04 6.46
CA GLU A 46 -0.64 4.01 7.17
C GLU A 46 0.73 4.12 6.48
N GLN A 47 1.33 3.00 6.04
CA GLN A 47 2.56 3.02 5.23
C GLN A 47 2.34 3.68 3.87
N MET A 48 1.21 3.42 3.20
CA MET A 48 0.86 4.04 1.93
C MET A 48 0.68 5.57 2.05
N VAL A 49 -0.02 6.03 3.09
CA VAL A 49 -0.22 7.46 3.39
C VAL A 49 1.11 8.13 3.78
N GLN A 50 1.88 7.54 4.69
CA GLN A 50 3.15 8.10 5.15
C GLN A 50 4.16 8.16 3.99
N TYR A 51 4.29 7.09 3.19
CA TYR A 51 5.17 7.09 2.03
C TYR A 51 4.86 8.24 1.07
N TYR A 52 3.57 8.42 0.73
CA TYR A 52 3.15 9.52 -0.14
C TYR A 52 3.52 10.88 0.48
N THR A 53 3.22 11.06 1.78
CA THR A 53 3.47 12.31 2.52
C THR A 53 4.96 12.66 2.62
N GLU A 54 5.83 11.66 2.75
CA GLU A 54 7.28 11.87 2.92
C GLU A 54 8.05 12.02 1.60
N ASN A 55 7.50 11.56 0.48
CA ASN A 55 8.22 11.44 -0.81
C ASN A 55 7.58 12.21 -1.97
N SER A 56 6.38 12.76 -1.83
CA SER A 56 5.75 13.56 -2.88
C SER A 56 6.18 15.03 -2.82
N ASP A 57 6.89 15.48 -3.87
CA ASP A 57 7.12 16.91 -4.13
C ASP A 57 5.86 17.61 -4.73
N VAL A 58 4.74 16.90 -4.88
CA VAL A 58 3.49 17.42 -5.46
C VAL A 58 2.50 17.74 -4.36
N THR A 59 2.08 19.01 -4.28
CA THR A 59 0.99 19.44 -3.41
C THR A 59 -0.27 18.61 -3.69
N TYR A 60 -0.82 17.98 -2.65
CA TYR A 60 -2.02 17.16 -2.78
C TYR A 60 -3.18 17.98 -3.38
N PRO A 61 -3.97 17.45 -4.34
CA PRO A 61 -4.85 18.29 -5.14
C PRO A 61 -6.02 18.91 -4.36
N GLN A 62 -6.22 20.22 -4.55
CA GLN A 62 -7.33 20.94 -3.93
C GLN A 62 -8.69 20.43 -4.44
N GLU A 63 -8.77 19.97 -5.69
CA GLU A 63 -9.97 19.38 -6.30
C GLU A 63 -10.45 18.11 -5.60
N PHE A 64 -9.58 17.44 -4.83
CA PHE A 64 -9.92 16.28 -4.02
C PHE A 64 -10.33 16.72 -2.61
N LEU A 65 -9.60 17.67 -2.01
CA LEU A 65 -9.95 18.29 -0.73
C LEU A 65 -11.32 18.99 -0.76
N ASP A 66 -11.66 19.69 -1.84
CA ASP A 66 -12.96 20.33 -2.06
C ASP A 66 -14.13 19.33 -2.12
N LYS A 67 -13.84 18.06 -2.45
CA LYS A 67 -14.78 16.93 -2.41
C LYS A 67 -14.78 16.21 -1.05
N ASN A 68 -14.10 16.77 -0.05
CA ASN A 68 -13.82 16.16 1.25
C ASN A 68 -13.15 14.78 1.11
N ILE A 69 -12.12 14.70 0.26
CA ILE A 69 -11.24 13.54 0.09
C ILE A 69 -9.80 14.04 0.31
N ASP A 70 -9.30 13.80 1.51
CA ASP A 70 -7.88 13.91 1.85
C ASP A 70 -7.10 12.65 1.42
N LEU A 71 -5.79 12.66 1.66
CA LEU A 71 -4.91 11.55 1.31
C LEU A 71 -5.28 10.25 2.03
N GLU A 72 -5.61 10.29 3.33
CA GLU A 72 -6.00 9.10 4.10
C GLU A 72 -7.26 8.45 3.51
N LYS A 73 -8.27 9.25 3.19
CA LYS A 73 -9.51 8.80 2.57
C LYS A 73 -9.30 8.33 1.14
N PHE A 74 -8.42 8.97 0.36
CA PHE A 74 -8.06 8.51 -0.98
C PHE A 74 -7.39 7.12 -0.96
N VAL A 75 -6.41 6.92 -0.07
CA VAL A 75 -5.78 5.60 0.15
C VAL A 75 -6.78 4.58 0.68
N GLY A 76 -7.69 4.99 1.57
CA GLY A 76 -8.81 4.17 2.04
C GLY A 76 -9.70 3.67 0.90
N LEU A 77 -10.12 4.55 -0.01
CA LEU A 77 -10.92 4.17 -1.19
C LEU A 77 -10.18 3.19 -2.11
N ILE A 78 -8.86 3.37 -2.33
CA ILE A 78 -8.05 2.40 -3.09
C ILE A 78 -8.05 1.04 -2.38
N TYR A 79 -7.83 1.03 -1.06
CA TYR A 79 -7.78 -0.20 -0.27
C TYR A 79 -9.10 -0.97 -0.29
N ASP A 80 -10.21 -0.28 -0.09
CA ASP A 80 -11.54 -0.90 0.00
C ASP A 80 -11.97 -1.50 -1.35
N GLU A 81 -11.79 -0.78 -2.48
CA GLU A 81 -12.10 -1.31 -3.81
C GLU A 81 -11.14 -2.45 -4.21
N ALA A 82 -9.84 -2.34 -3.89
CA ALA A 82 -8.85 -3.37 -4.18
C ALA A 82 -9.14 -4.69 -3.44
N VAL A 83 -9.42 -4.63 -2.14
CA VAL A 83 -9.77 -5.80 -1.32
C VAL A 83 -11.04 -6.49 -1.81
N VAL A 84 -12.07 -5.74 -2.24
CA VAL A 84 -13.30 -6.32 -2.78
C VAL A 84 -13.04 -7.14 -4.04
N GLU A 85 -12.15 -6.68 -4.94
CA GLU A 85 -11.82 -7.42 -6.16
C GLU A 85 -10.71 -8.48 -5.97
N GLY A 86 -10.00 -8.45 -4.84
CA GLY A 86 -8.87 -9.34 -4.53
C GLY A 86 -7.53 -8.85 -5.12
N VAL A 87 -7.47 -7.58 -5.50
CA VAL A 87 -6.26 -6.90 -5.99
C VAL A 87 -5.47 -6.36 -4.79
N ARG A 88 -4.15 -6.36 -4.91
CA ARG A 88 -3.26 -5.75 -3.93
C ARG A 88 -3.36 -4.23 -3.95
N ALA A 89 -3.80 -3.63 -2.85
CA ALA A 89 -3.95 -2.18 -2.71
C ALA A 89 -2.58 -1.45 -2.76
N ASP A 90 -1.53 -2.07 -2.23
CA ASP A 90 -0.16 -1.55 -2.28
C ASP A 90 0.39 -1.51 -3.72
N VAL A 91 0.07 -2.51 -4.55
CA VAL A 91 0.33 -2.50 -6.01
C VAL A 91 -0.50 -1.42 -6.70
N ALA A 92 -1.80 -1.33 -6.38
CA ALA A 92 -2.70 -0.37 -7.00
C ALA A 92 -2.26 1.08 -6.76
N ILE A 93 -1.96 1.48 -5.51
CA ILE A 93 -1.49 2.85 -5.25
C ILE A 93 -0.15 3.13 -5.93
N ALA A 94 0.79 2.17 -5.96
CA ALA A 94 2.07 2.36 -6.64
C ALA A 94 1.88 2.61 -8.14
N GLN A 95 0.99 1.85 -8.78
CA GLN A 95 0.61 2.02 -10.18
C GLN A 95 -0.10 3.37 -10.44
N ILE A 96 -1.01 3.79 -9.55
CA ILE A 96 -1.66 5.10 -9.61
C ILE A 96 -0.64 6.25 -9.49
N ILE A 97 0.33 6.17 -8.58
CA ILE A 97 1.37 7.20 -8.44
C ILE A 97 2.20 7.34 -9.72
N VAL A 98 2.56 6.22 -10.38
CA VAL A 98 3.27 6.25 -11.66
C VAL A 98 2.41 6.85 -12.78
N ASN A 99 1.15 6.40 -12.92
CA ASN A 99 0.24 6.83 -13.97
C ASN A 99 -0.09 8.33 -13.91
N THR A 100 -0.41 8.80 -12.70
CA THR A 100 -0.85 10.18 -12.45
C THR A 100 0.30 11.16 -12.21
N ASN A 101 1.54 10.67 -12.15
CA ASN A 101 2.72 11.41 -11.72
C ASN A 101 2.50 12.08 -10.35
N TRP A 102 2.26 11.26 -9.32
CA TRP A 102 1.93 11.71 -7.95
C TRP A 102 0.70 12.63 -7.88
N LEU A 103 -0.41 12.21 -8.50
CA LEU A 103 -1.68 12.97 -8.58
C LEU A 103 -1.55 14.37 -9.23
N LYS A 104 -0.47 14.63 -9.96
CA LYS A 104 -0.24 15.89 -10.66
C LYS A 104 -1.02 16.01 -11.98
N PHE A 105 -1.30 14.88 -12.63
CA PHE A 105 -2.03 14.79 -13.90
C PHE A 105 -1.44 15.72 -15.01
N ASP A 106 -0.11 15.74 -15.15
CA ASP A 106 0.60 16.58 -16.13
C ASP A 106 0.81 15.91 -17.49
N ARG A 107 -0.07 14.97 -17.85
CA ARG A 107 -0.09 14.24 -19.13
C ARG A 107 -1.42 14.49 -19.87
N GLU A 108 -1.83 13.54 -20.70
CA GLU A 108 -3.04 13.63 -21.52
C GLU A 108 -4.34 13.47 -20.71
N VAL A 109 -4.26 12.79 -19.56
CA VAL A 109 -5.34 12.69 -18.57
C VAL A 109 -5.25 13.85 -17.59
N SER A 110 -6.34 14.59 -17.42
CA SER A 110 -6.51 15.65 -16.42
C SER A 110 -7.08 15.11 -15.11
N ILE A 111 -6.81 15.78 -14.00
CA ILE A 111 -7.38 15.45 -12.69
C ILE A 111 -8.92 15.38 -12.70
N ASN A 112 -9.57 16.20 -13.53
CA ASN A 112 -11.03 16.23 -13.65
C ASN A 112 -11.62 14.97 -14.31
N ASN A 113 -10.82 14.16 -15.00
CA ASN A 113 -11.26 12.87 -15.52
C ASN A 113 -11.43 11.81 -14.41
N ASN A 114 -10.86 12.04 -13.21
CA ASN A 114 -10.77 11.05 -12.13
C ASN A 114 -10.23 9.67 -12.60
N ASN A 115 -9.39 9.65 -13.64
CA ASN A 115 -8.97 8.42 -14.32
C ASN A 115 -7.53 8.08 -13.92
N PHE A 116 -7.39 7.06 -13.05
CA PHE A 116 -6.11 6.70 -12.43
C PHE A 116 -5.36 5.57 -13.19
N GLY A 117 -6.04 4.90 -14.13
CA GLY A 117 -5.49 3.82 -14.94
C GLY A 117 -5.02 4.22 -16.35
N SER A 118 -5.19 5.49 -16.73
CA SER A 118 -5.05 5.96 -18.13
C SER A 118 -6.01 5.26 -19.11
N LEU A 119 -7.20 4.88 -18.61
CA LEU A 119 -8.18 4.08 -19.32
C LEU A 119 -8.82 4.84 -20.49
N LYS A 120 -9.15 4.13 -21.56
CA LYS A 120 -9.77 4.70 -22.77
C LYS A 120 -11.16 4.13 -23.01
N ASN A 121 -12.06 4.99 -23.48
CA ASN A 121 -13.37 4.56 -23.94
C ASN A 121 -13.29 3.89 -25.33
N LEU A 122 -14.43 3.35 -25.79
CA LEU A 122 -14.50 2.62 -27.07
C LEU A 122 -14.14 3.47 -28.31
N ASP A 123 -14.17 4.80 -28.21
CA ASP A 123 -13.71 5.72 -29.25
C ASP A 123 -12.19 6.01 -29.19
N GLY A 124 -11.47 5.39 -28.26
CA GLY A 124 -10.02 5.52 -28.05
C GLY A 124 -9.59 6.80 -27.33
N THR A 125 -10.53 7.53 -26.73
CA THR A 125 -10.27 8.75 -25.94
C THR A 125 -10.24 8.44 -24.46
N TYR A 126 -9.48 9.21 -23.66
CA TYR A 126 -9.40 8.97 -22.22
C TYR A 126 -10.75 9.10 -21.53
N GLU A 127 -11.12 8.08 -20.76
CA GLU A 127 -12.41 8.03 -20.07
C GLU A 127 -12.46 9.02 -18.90
N SER A 128 -13.66 9.51 -18.60
CA SER A 128 -13.94 10.44 -17.50
C SER A 128 -14.98 9.86 -16.53
N PHE A 129 -14.55 9.53 -15.33
CA PHE A 129 -15.43 9.01 -14.28
C PHE A 129 -16.06 10.17 -13.49
N ASN A 130 -17.31 10.02 -13.08
CA ASN A 130 -18.07 11.05 -12.36
C ASN A 130 -17.54 11.22 -10.93
N PHE A 131 -17.05 10.14 -10.33
CA PHE A 131 -16.57 10.10 -8.95
C PHE A 131 -15.14 9.55 -8.86
N ILE A 132 -14.38 10.02 -7.88
CA ILE A 132 -13.02 9.53 -7.58
C ILE A 132 -13.04 8.02 -7.29
N GLN A 133 -14.01 7.55 -6.50
CA GLN A 133 -14.20 6.13 -6.21
C GLN A 133 -14.53 5.28 -7.45
N GLU A 134 -15.28 5.83 -8.41
CA GLU A 134 -15.64 5.14 -9.66
C GLU A 134 -14.40 4.91 -10.54
N GLY A 135 -13.55 5.92 -10.70
CA GLY A 135 -12.30 5.79 -11.44
C GLY A 135 -11.22 4.96 -10.72
N ILE A 136 -11.21 4.96 -9.38
CA ILE A 136 -10.40 4.01 -8.59
C ILE A 136 -10.87 2.58 -8.90
N ARG A 137 -12.18 2.30 -8.81
CA ARG A 137 -12.75 0.98 -9.13
C ARG A 137 -12.40 0.54 -10.54
N ALA A 138 -12.54 1.42 -11.54
CA ALA A 138 -12.16 1.11 -12.91
C ALA A 138 -10.70 0.67 -13.03
N ASN A 139 -9.76 1.37 -12.38
CA ASN A 139 -8.35 0.96 -12.38
C ASN A 139 -8.10 -0.38 -11.66
N ILE A 140 -8.81 -0.66 -10.56
CA ILE A 140 -8.76 -1.96 -9.87
C ILE A 140 -9.29 -3.10 -10.77
N GLN A 141 -10.41 -2.87 -11.46
CA GLN A 141 -11.00 -3.83 -12.40
C GLN A 141 -10.06 -4.12 -13.57
N HIS A 142 -9.38 -3.09 -14.09
CA HIS A 142 -8.37 -3.22 -15.13
C HIS A 142 -7.18 -4.09 -14.67
N LEU A 143 -6.62 -3.81 -13.48
CA LEU A 143 -5.56 -4.63 -12.87
C LEU A 143 -6.00 -6.09 -12.70
N LYS A 144 -7.24 -6.33 -12.28
CA LYS A 144 -7.80 -7.68 -12.16
C LYS A 144 -7.97 -8.39 -13.50
N ALA A 145 -8.40 -7.69 -14.55
CA ALA A 145 -8.54 -8.27 -15.90
C ALA A 145 -7.19 -8.78 -16.44
N HIS A 146 -6.12 -8.02 -16.23
CA HIS A 146 -4.77 -8.43 -16.58
C HIS A 146 -4.27 -9.61 -15.74
N ALA A 147 -4.58 -9.63 -14.44
CA ALA A 147 -3.93 -10.54 -13.49
C ALA A 147 -4.72 -11.79 -13.09
N SER A 148 -6.01 -11.88 -13.43
CA SER A 148 -6.89 -12.99 -13.01
C SER A 148 -7.89 -13.40 -14.10
N THR A 149 -8.27 -14.67 -14.07
CA THR A 149 -9.41 -15.20 -14.86
C THR A 149 -10.73 -15.21 -14.06
N GLU A 150 -10.69 -14.84 -12.78
CA GLU A 150 -11.90 -14.76 -11.93
C GLU A 150 -12.76 -13.54 -12.31
N PRO A 151 -14.09 -13.66 -12.29
CA PRO A 151 -14.98 -12.55 -12.63
C PRO A 151 -14.88 -11.41 -11.61
N LEU A 152 -15.36 -10.22 -12.01
CA LEU A 152 -15.53 -9.09 -11.09
C LEU A 152 -16.52 -9.43 -9.96
N ASN A 153 -16.24 -8.86 -8.79
CA ASN A 153 -17.10 -8.95 -7.61
C ASN A 153 -18.08 -7.76 -7.53
N GLN A 154 -17.79 -6.66 -8.23
CA GLN A 154 -18.66 -5.47 -8.37
C GLN A 154 -19.15 -5.28 -9.81
N GLU A 155 -20.04 -4.30 -10.00
CA GLU A 155 -20.47 -3.84 -11.33
C GLU A 155 -19.27 -3.28 -12.13
N CYS A 156 -19.17 -3.68 -13.40
CA CYS A 156 -18.08 -3.25 -14.28
C CYS A 156 -18.23 -1.77 -14.63
N VAL A 157 -17.18 -0.98 -14.35
CA VAL A 157 -17.07 0.43 -14.70
C VAL A 157 -15.82 0.73 -15.55
N ASP A 158 -14.86 -0.21 -15.65
CA ASP A 158 -13.77 -0.13 -16.64
C ASP A 158 -14.31 -0.39 -18.06
N PRO A 159 -14.23 0.59 -18.98
CA PRO A 159 -14.69 0.43 -20.37
C PRO A 159 -13.83 -0.54 -21.20
N GLU A 160 -12.60 -0.85 -20.76
CA GLU A 160 -11.68 -1.75 -21.46
C GLU A 160 -11.70 -3.18 -20.91
N TYR A 161 -12.43 -3.45 -19.82
CA TYR A 161 -12.44 -4.74 -19.13
C TYR A 161 -12.78 -5.92 -20.04
N ASP A 162 -13.81 -5.78 -20.87
CA ASP A 162 -14.25 -6.80 -21.84
C ASP A 162 -13.38 -6.84 -23.12
N LEU A 163 -12.47 -5.87 -23.30
CA LEU A 163 -11.51 -5.84 -24.41
C LEU A 163 -10.21 -6.60 -24.07
N ILE A 164 -9.89 -6.74 -22.78
CA ILE A 164 -8.76 -7.52 -22.29
C ILE A 164 -9.10 -9.00 -22.41
N GLU A 165 -8.63 -9.63 -23.49
CA GLU A 165 -8.85 -11.05 -23.78
C GLU A 165 -7.60 -11.72 -24.38
N PRO A 166 -7.17 -12.89 -23.85
CA PRO A 166 -7.66 -13.55 -22.64
C PRO A 166 -7.28 -12.79 -21.36
N LYS A 167 -8.17 -12.84 -20.36
CA LYS A 167 -7.89 -12.34 -19.01
C LYS A 167 -6.83 -13.18 -18.29
N GLY A 168 -6.10 -12.58 -17.37
CA GLY A 168 -5.05 -13.26 -16.58
C GLY A 168 -3.71 -13.47 -17.29
N LEU A 169 -3.41 -12.72 -18.36
CA LEU A 169 -2.14 -12.81 -19.09
C LEU A 169 -0.93 -12.19 -18.36
N SER A 170 -1.17 -11.18 -17.53
CA SER A 170 -0.14 -10.43 -16.80
C SER A 170 -0.40 -10.55 -15.28
N PRO A 171 -0.13 -11.71 -14.66
CA PRO A 171 -0.40 -11.96 -13.23
C PRO A 171 0.49 -11.16 -12.27
N ASN A 172 1.64 -10.66 -12.72
CA ASN A 172 2.59 -9.91 -11.91
C ASN A 172 2.83 -8.50 -12.46
N VAL A 173 3.32 -7.59 -11.60
CA VAL A 173 3.65 -6.21 -11.97
C VAL A 173 4.75 -6.17 -13.04
N GLU A 174 5.67 -7.13 -13.03
CA GLU A 174 6.71 -7.31 -14.06
C GLU A 174 6.12 -7.51 -15.46
N ASP A 175 4.90 -8.06 -15.56
CA ASP A 175 4.18 -8.36 -16.81
C ASP A 175 3.33 -7.16 -17.31
N LEU A 176 3.35 -6.00 -16.64
CA LEU A 176 2.63 -4.80 -17.04
C LEU A 176 3.49 -3.90 -17.95
N GLU A 177 2.98 -3.62 -19.15
CA GLU A 177 3.64 -2.80 -20.17
C GLU A 177 2.82 -1.55 -20.53
N ASN A 178 3.51 -0.47 -20.91
CA ASN A 178 2.94 0.65 -21.67
C ASN A 178 4.04 1.28 -22.56
N GLU A 179 3.85 2.52 -23.03
CA GLU A 179 4.84 3.21 -23.89
C GLU A 179 6.20 3.50 -23.20
N ASP A 180 6.27 3.39 -21.87
CA ASP A 180 7.47 3.58 -21.05
C ASP A 180 8.08 2.22 -20.70
N SER A 181 9.25 1.91 -21.27
CA SER A 181 9.93 0.62 -21.05
C SER A 181 10.37 0.36 -19.60
N GLU A 182 10.32 1.37 -18.73
CA GLU A 182 10.63 1.26 -17.31
C GLU A 182 9.36 1.25 -16.43
N TYR A 183 8.17 1.09 -17.01
CA TYR A 183 6.89 1.20 -16.31
C TYR A 183 6.76 0.24 -15.13
N SER A 184 6.87 -1.08 -15.36
CA SER A 184 6.83 -2.09 -14.30
C SER A 184 7.91 -1.86 -13.24
N ASN A 185 9.14 -1.54 -13.66
CA ASN A 185 10.24 -1.19 -12.75
C ASN A 185 9.92 0.01 -11.85
N LYS A 186 9.24 1.05 -12.37
CA LYS A 186 8.81 2.22 -11.58
C LYS A 186 7.78 1.84 -10.53
N ILE A 187 6.78 1.03 -10.89
CA ILE A 187 5.76 0.52 -9.95
C ILE A 187 6.44 -0.31 -8.85
N ILE A 188 7.30 -1.26 -9.21
CA ILE A 188 8.03 -2.13 -8.27
C ILE A 188 8.92 -1.31 -7.33
N ASN A 189 9.59 -0.26 -7.82
CA ASN A 189 10.43 0.60 -7.00
C ASN A 189 9.62 1.41 -5.98
N ILE A 190 8.47 1.96 -6.37
CA ILE A 190 7.56 2.66 -5.45
C ILE A 190 6.96 1.68 -4.43
N LEU A 191 6.47 0.53 -4.89
CA LEU A 191 5.91 -0.53 -4.04
C LEU A 191 6.91 -1.00 -2.96
N ARG A 192 8.17 -1.25 -3.34
CA ARG A 192 9.23 -1.61 -2.39
C ARG A 192 9.46 -0.53 -1.33
N GLN A 193 9.43 0.74 -1.73
CA GLN A 193 9.60 1.85 -0.79
C GLN A 193 8.41 1.97 0.18
N ILE A 194 7.17 1.85 -0.32
CA ILE A 194 5.95 1.78 0.49
C ILE A 194 6.07 0.65 1.54
N ILE A 195 6.38 -0.57 1.11
CA ILE A 195 6.52 -1.73 2.02
C ILE A 195 7.63 -1.52 3.06
N SER A 196 8.73 -0.85 2.68
CA SER A 196 9.84 -0.52 3.58
C SER A 196 9.60 0.70 4.49
N THR A 197 8.47 1.39 4.36
CA THR A 197 8.20 2.62 5.13
C THR A 197 7.99 2.27 6.61
N GLU A 198 8.87 2.78 7.47
CA GLU A 198 8.77 2.63 8.93
C GLU A 198 7.69 3.59 9.46
N ILE A 199 6.61 3.04 10.02
CA ILE A 199 5.51 3.84 10.56
C ILE A 199 6.01 4.69 11.74
N LYS A 200 6.00 6.02 11.55
CA LYS A 200 6.29 6.97 12.62
C LYS A 200 5.03 7.18 13.46
N LEU A 201 4.91 6.40 14.54
CA LEU A 201 3.98 6.73 15.61
C LEU A 201 4.30 8.14 16.12
N LEU A 202 3.37 9.08 15.96
CA LEU A 202 3.42 10.39 16.59
C LEU A 202 3.34 10.19 18.11
N THR A 203 4.50 10.10 18.76
CA THR A 203 4.57 10.29 20.21
C THR A 203 4.24 11.75 20.50
N ASP A 204 3.07 11.96 21.10
CA ASP A 204 2.65 13.26 21.63
C ASP A 204 3.67 13.76 22.67
N ASN A 205 4.61 14.58 22.21
CA ASN A 205 5.67 15.24 22.97
C ASN A 205 6.38 16.28 22.08
N MET A 206 5.59 17.20 21.49
CA MET A 206 6.12 18.50 21.12
C MET A 206 5.73 19.50 22.20
N LEU A 207 6.55 19.56 23.25
CA LEU A 207 6.54 20.70 24.17
C LEU A 207 6.86 21.95 23.35
N HIS A 208 5.89 22.86 23.24
CA HIS A 208 6.13 24.18 22.69
C HIS A 208 7.12 24.93 23.60
N GLU A 209 8.20 25.42 23.00
CA GLU A 209 8.95 26.54 23.57
C GLU A 209 8.18 27.81 23.17
N ASP A 210 7.35 28.31 24.09
CA ASP A 210 6.58 29.54 23.88
C ASP A 210 7.50 30.78 23.98
N GLU A 211 7.48 31.63 22.95
CA GLU A 211 7.80 33.05 23.08
C GLU A 211 6.48 33.85 22.98
N ASP A 212 6.32 34.84 23.86
CA ASP A 212 5.07 35.56 24.11
C ASP A 212 4.62 36.47 22.95
N GLU A 213 3.30 36.59 22.72
CA GLU A 213 2.58 37.89 22.85
C GLU A 213 1.04 37.72 22.75
N GLU A 214 0.31 38.58 23.47
CA GLU A 214 -1.15 38.55 23.65
C GLU A 214 -1.93 39.17 22.47
N ASP A 215 -3.13 38.66 22.17
CA ASP A 215 -4.34 39.52 22.08
C ASP A 215 -5.65 38.70 22.17
N GLU A 216 -6.68 39.27 22.80
CA GLU A 216 -7.85 38.56 23.35
C GLU A 216 -9.17 38.78 22.53
N LEU A 217 -10.18 37.93 22.80
CA LEU A 217 -11.65 38.03 22.51
C LEU A 217 -12.18 37.15 21.33
N LEU A 218 -12.69 35.92 21.58
CA LEU A 218 -14.07 35.55 22.04
C LEU A 218 -15.17 35.77 20.97
N LEU A 219 -16.13 34.88 20.62
CA LEU A 219 -16.75 33.62 21.11
C LEU A 219 -17.40 32.90 19.86
N ASP A 220 -17.87 31.65 19.81
CA ASP A 220 -17.88 30.43 20.65
C ASP A 220 -18.40 29.24 19.81
N SER A 221 -17.97 27.99 20.07
CA SER A 221 -18.80 26.74 20.14
C SER A 221 -17.98 25.44 20.03
N THR A 222 -17.18 25.12 21.05
CA THR A 222 -16.66 23.74 21.26
C THR A 222 -16.92 23.29 22.70
N ALA A 223 -17.49 22.09 22.85
CA ALA A 223 -17.83 21.55 24.17
C ALA A 223 -16.59 20.93 24.84
N THR A 224 -16.04 21.61 25.84
CA THR A 224 -14.91 21.13 26.63
C THR A 224 -15.31 19.98 27.56
N ILE A 225 -14.65 18.82 27.42
CA ILE A 225 -14.68 17.78 28.45
C ILE A 225 -13.70 18.18 29.54
N THR A 226 -14.18 18.56 30.71
CA THR A 226 -13.34 18.81 31.88
C THR A 226 -13.10 17.53 32.67
N ASN A 227 -11.84 17.11 32.79
CA ASN A 227 -11.45 16.12 33.79
C ASN A 227 -11.61 16.74 35.18
N THR A 228 -12.76 16.47 35.81
CA THR A 228 -12.98 16.82 37.22
C THR A 228 -12.16 15.89 38.08
N GLU A 229 -11.04 16.39 38.61
CA GLU A 229 -10.24 15.70 39.61
C GLU A 229 -11.02 15.71 40.94
N VAL A 230 -11.73 14.61 41.23
CA VAL A 230 -12.46 14.43 42.48
C VAL A 230 -11.51 13.85 43.53
N GLU A 231 -11.04 14.71 44.44
CA GLU A 231 -10.46 14.24 45.70
C GLU A 231 -11.48 13.38 46.46
N SER A 232 -11.11 12.13 46.76
CA SER A 232 -11.82 11.32 47.76
C SER A 232 -10.83 10.43 48.50
N SER A 233 -10.91 10.49 49.83
CA SER A 233 -9.96 9.96 50.81
C SER A 233 -9.76 8.44 50.79
N ASP A 234 -8.50 8.03 51.03
CA ASP A 234 -8.08 6.77 51.67
C ASP A 234 -8.84 5.48 51.32
N ILE A 235 -8.45 4.84 50.22
CA ILE A 235 -8.35 3.37 50.18
C ILE A 235 -6.98 2.99 49.62
N THR A 236 -6.21 2.26 50.43
CA THR A 236 -4.91 1.68 50.05
C THR A 236 -5.05 0.58 49.00
N ASP A 237 -4.02 0.48 48.15
CA ASP A 237 -3.84 -0.52 47.09
C ASP A 237 -4.67 -0.28 45.82
N LYS A 238 -4.21 0.70 45.03
CA LYS A 238 -4.73 0.99 43.69
C LYS A 238 -3.96 0.14 42.67
N SER A 239 -4.38 -1.13 42.51
CA SER A 239 -3.92 -1.98 41.40
C SER A 239 -4.05 -1.22 40.09
N ILE A 240 -2.93 -1.05 39.38
CA ILE A 240 -2.89 -0.27 38.14
C ILE A 240 -3.56 -1.12 37.05
N VAL A 241 -4.69 -0.63 36.52
CA VAL A 241 -5.35 -1.22 35.35
C VAL A 241 -4.74 -0.59 34.10
N THR A 242 -4.17 -1.40 33.22
CA THR A 242 -3.69 -0.93 31.90
C THR A 242 -4.74 -1.24 30.84
N VAL A 243 -4.90 -0.34 29.88
CA VAL A 243 -5.57 -0.64 28.61
C VAL A 243 -4.47 -0.85 27.59
N ASP A 244 -4.34 -2.08 27.11
CA ASP A 244 -3.23 -2.49 26.25
C ASP A 244 -3.59 -2.36 24.76
N VAL A 245 -4.89 -2.42 24.45
CA VAL A 245 -5.44 -2.21 23.09
C VAL A 245 -6.77 -1.46 23.19
N LEU A 246 -6.96 -0.47 22.32
CA LEU A 246 -8.24 0.20 22.07
C LEU A 246 -8.41 0.36 20.55
N ASN A 247 -9.31 -0.42 19.96
CA ASN A 247 -9.63 -0.39 18.54
C ASN A 247 -11.08 0.03 18.32
N ILE A 248 -11.33 0.75 17.23
CA ILE A 248 -12.67 1.12 16.76
C ILE A 248 -12.84 0.53 15.36
N ASP A 249 -13.50 -0.62 15.27
CA ASP A 249 -13.75 -1.31 14.00
C ASP A 249 -15.09 -0.81 13.42
N GLY A 250 -15.09 -0.27 12.20
CA GLY A 250 -16.33 0.12 11.54
C GLY A 250 -16.10 0.86 10.23
N THR A 251 -17.19 1.19 9.53
CA THR A 251 -17.14 1.72 8.16
C THR A 251 -16.73 3.20 8.05
N GLY A 252 -16.52 3.90 9.17
CA GLY A 252 -16.23 5.35 9.21
C GLY A 252 -17.41 6.27 8.86
N TYR A 253 -18.46 5.78 8.20
CA TYR A 253 -19.64 6.56 7.83
C TYR A 253 -20.64 6.78 8.96
N THR A 254 -21.21 7.99 9.02
CA THR A 254 -22.30 8.34 9.93
C THR A 254 -23.57 7.51 9.64
N GLY A 255 -24.20 6.99 10.70
CA GLY A 255 -25.41 6.17 10.62
C GLY A 255 -25.17 4.64 10.57
N ASN A 256 -23.92 4.20 10.38
CA ASN A 256 -23.55 2.79 10.41
C ASN A 256 -23.11 2.33 11.81
N THR A 257 -23.17 1.01 12.04
CA THR A 257 -22.69 0.38 13.28
C THR A 257 -21.16 0.34 13.33
N HIS A 258 -20.60 0.75 14.46
CA HIS A 258 -19.18 0.61 14.79
C HIS A 258 -19.03 -0.28 16.03
N THR A 259 -17.96 -1.07 16.09
CA THR A 259 -17.62 -1.95 17.21
C THR A 259 -16.38 -1.41 17.90
N ILE A 260 -16.54 -0.88 19.10
CA ILE A 260 -15.39 -0.53 19.96
C ILE A 260 -14.94 -1.82 20.66
N ARG A 261 -13.64 -2.12 20.57
CA ARG A 261 -13.00 -3.25 21.26
C ARG A 261 -11.85 -2.73 22.09
N SER A 262 -11.82 -3.09 23.37
CA SER A 262 -10.66 -2.86 24.22
C SER A 262 -10.23 -4.16 24.90
N SER A 263 -8.94 -4.24 25.19
CA SER A 263 -8.38 -5.24 26.09
C SER A 263 -7.41 -4.57 27.04
N GLY A 264 -7.37 -5.07 28.27
CA GLY A 264 -6.51 -4.54 29.32
C GLY A 264 -6.29 -5.57 30.41
N THR A 265 -5.31 -5.32 31.27
CA THR A 265 -5.04 -6.18 32.42
C THR A 265 -5.45 -5.52 33.74
N SER A 266 -5.99 -6.33 34.64
CA SER A 266 -6.30 -5.95 36.02
C SER A 266 -5.88 -7.09 36.94
N GLU A 267 -5.23 -6.75 38.04
CA GLU A 267 -4.70 -7.70 39.03
C GLU A 267 -5.79 -8.58 39.67
N ASN A 268 -7.03 -8.09 39.72
CA ASN A 268 -8.19 -8.82 40.22
C ASN A 268 -9.00 -9.55 39.13
N GLY A 269 -8.60 -9.47 37.86
CA GLY A 269 -9.26 -10.12 36.73
C GLY A 269 -10.63 -9.54 36.33
N VAL A 270 -11.04 -8.39 36.89
CA VAL A 270 -12.31 -7.72 36.58
C VAL A 270 -12.05 -6.45 35.78
N LEU A 271 -12.61 -6.38 34.57
CA LEU A 271 -12.66 -5.17 33.75
C LEU A 271 -14.02 -4.48 33.96
N TYR A 272 -14.02 -3.24 34.44
CA TYR A 272 -15.25 -2.47 34.66
C TYR A 272 -15.72 -1.82 33.35
N GLN A 273 -16.97 -2.10 32.96
CA GLN A 273 -17.63 -1.41 31.86
C GLN A 273 -18.29 -0.12 32.36
N PHE A 274 -17.96 1.00 31.72
CA PHE A 274 -18.71 2.26 31.86
C PHE A 274 -19.56 2.47 30.61
N TRP A 275 -20.70 3.14 30.77
CA TRP A 275 -21.72 3.42 29.76
C TRP A 275 -22.06 4.91 29.73
#